data_AF-A0A0F4NNZ1-F1
#
_entry.id   AF-A0A0F4NNZ1-F1
#
_cell.length_a   1.000
_cell.length_b   1.000
_cell.length_c   1.000
_cell.angle_alpha   90.00
_cell.angle_beta   90.00
_cell.angle_gamma   90.00
#
_symmetry.space_group_name_H-M   'P 1'
#
loop_
_entity.id
_entity.type
_entity.pdbx_description
1 polymer ?
#
loop_
_entity_poly.entity_id
_entity_poly.type
_entity_poly.pdbx_seq_one_letter_code
_entity_poly.pdbx_strand_id
1 'polypeptide(L)'
;MANDYFQKGAAIIPFTTAKAEDVIDEFSKVEAAFDKLPKPKDDGTGFVDPVNVGNATEAGHAVNKGQFDAVVGGVFVARDEAQQAASTATAKANQASTDATQVSNNAAQVATQSATVNAQHSEVGTKHADVVAKHGEVVTKHSDVVTKHGEVTTKHADVVTKHGEVNAARDTTIQTSTDFNKLNLGAKAAEPTLDNNGDPLIDGCWYYNTTNNNTYVRVGGLFVLAGGAYEATFPRLLHNTDMTNPVNQKGFDGNWTVLAVDDQGWDLWRKYDDNRMFQVVEDGSYVPNAHYILQADGVVIWQGKAPSSGHWGVAIPITADQIDLRMGEVVVPWHPEDPTEKSLKCQRQYHYRKGTYGVAARADISADSANEVFSGYSFPVEMRVTPSVDYVITNWTTSSGKAYGATKNGFTFHGICTTTSAANVNDITADATLKHVDVTDWTVI
;
A
#
# COMPACT_ATOMS: atom_id res chain seq x y z
N MET A 1 -141.26 -37.68 14.19
CA MET A 1 -140.82 -39.02 13.77
C MET A 1 -141.92 -39.62 12.91
N ALA A 2 -141.60 -40.14 11.72
CA ALA A 2 -142.47 -41.15 11.11
C ALA A 2 -142.43 -42.34 12.08
N ASN A 3 -143.42 -42.43 12.95
CA ASN A 3 -143.48 -43.43 13.99
C ASN A 3 -144.33 -44.58 13.44
N ASP A 4 -143.69 -45.75 13.24
CA ASP A 4 -144.39 -46.94 12.75
C ASP A 4 -145.44 -47.46 13.74
N TYR A 5 -145.35 -47.06 15.01
CA TYR A 5 -146.32 -47.41 16.04
C TYR A 5 -147.63 -46.63 15.85
N PHE A 6 -147.58 -45.30 15.86
CA PHE A 6 -148.78 -44.45 15.83
C PHE A 6 -148.68 -43.33 14.79
N GLN A 7 -149.65 -43.29 13.89
CA GLN A 7 -149.85 -42.19 12.95
C GLN A 7 -151.14 -41.45 13.31
N LYS A 8 -151.00 -40.19 13.73
CA LYS A 8 -152.13 -39.35 14.14
C LYS A 8 -153.12 -39.17 12.99
N GLY A 9 -154.40 -39.43 13.25
CA GLY A 9 -155.50 -39.26 12.31
C GLY A 9 -155.92 -37.80 12.14
N ALA A 10 -157.14 -37.61 11.62
CA ALA A 10 -157.71 -36.28 11.42
C ALA A 10 -157.77 -35.51 12.74
N ALA A 11 -157.40 -34.23 12.72
CA ALA A 11 -157.32 -33.42 13.93
C ALA A 11 -158.72 -33.20 14.54
N ILE A 12 -158.96 -33.80 15.70
CA ILE A 12 -160.15 -33.52 16.51
C ILE A 12 -159.96 -32.13 17.15
N ILE A 13 -160.80 -31.17 16.77
CA ILE A 13 -160.67 -29.77 17.20
C ILE A 13 -161.23 -29.62 18.63
N PRO A 14 -160.43 -29.15 19.61
CA PRO A 14 -160.89 -28.97 20.99
C PRO A 14 -162.14 -28.08 21.09
N PHE A 15 -163.05 -28.38 22.03
CA PHE A 15 -164.32 -27.66 22.30
C PHE A 15 -165.40 -27.72 21.22
N THR A 16 -165.24 -28.58 20.22
CA THR A 16 -166.30 -28.90 19.25
C THR A 16 -166.88 -30.28 19.55
N THR A 17 -168.15 -30.52 19.18
CA THR A 17 -168.73 -31.85 19.23
C THR A 17 -168.03 -32.73 18.21
N ALA A 18 -167.13 -33.60 18.68
CA ALA A 18 -166.39 -34.52 17.83
C ALA A 18 -167.33 -35.56 17.23
N LYS A 19 -167.16 -35.88 15.94
CA LYS A 19 -167.86 -37.02 15.34
C LYS A 19 -167.35 -38.29 16.01
N ALA A 20 -168.28 -39.13 16.46
CA ALA A 20 -167.92 -40.39 17.12
C ALA A 20 -166.98 -41.22 16.25
N GLU A 21 -167.15 -41.19 14.92
CA GLU A 21 -166.31 -41.89 13.94
C GLU A 21 -164.83 -41.48 14.00
N ASP A 22 -164.52 -40.18 14.07
CA ASP A 22 -163.13 -39.70 14.11
C ASP A 22 -162.46 -40.03 15.45
N VAL A 23 -163.24 -39.98 16.54
CA VAL A 23 -162.76 -40.37 17.88
C VAL A 23 -162.50 -41.87 17.94
N ILE A 24 -163.41 -42.67 17.38
CA ILE A 24 -163.27 -44.12 17.30
C ILE A 24 -162.08 -44.48 16.41
N ASP A 25 -161.89 -43.84 15.27
CA ASP A 25 -160.75 -44.10 14.37
C ASP A 25 -159.42 -43.76 15.05
N GLU A 26 -159.34 -42.62 15.76
CA GLU A 26 -158.14 -42.26 16.52
C GLU A 26 -157.90 -43.25 17.68
N PHE A 27 -158.95 -43.67 18.39
CA PHE A 27 -158.86 -44.66 19.46
C PHE A 27 -158.42 -46.03 18.92
N SER A 28 -158.99 -46.49 17.81
CA SER A 28 -158.61 -47.73 17.13
C SER A 28 -157.18 -47.68 16.60
N LYS A 29 -156.69 -46.52 16.14
CA LYS A 29 -155.27 -46.32 15.77
C LYS A 29 -154.36 -46.38 16.99
N VAL A 30 -154.78 -45.83 18.13
CA VAL A 30 -154.05 -45.94 19.40
C VAL A 30 -154.02 -47.41 19.86
N GLU A 31 -155.14 -48.12 19.85
CA GLU A 31 -155.22 -49.55 20.16
C GLU A 31 -154.30 -50.37 19.23
N ALA A 32 -154.40 -50.15 17.93
CA ALA A 32 -153.54 -50.81 16.94
C ALA A 32 -152.05 -50.44 17.11
N ALA A 33 -151.73 -49.27 17.65
CA ALA A 33 -150.36 -48.88 17.98
C ALA A 33 -149.84 -49.65 19.20
N PHE A 34 -150.68 -49.89 20.21
CA PHE A 34 -150.33 -50.74 21.36
C PHE A 34 -150.11 -52.19 20.93
N ASP A 35 -150.86 -52.71 19.97
CA ASP A 35 -150.65 -54.06 19.42
C ASP A 35 -149.31 -54.22 18.68
N LYS A 36 -148.74 -53.12 18.17
CA LYS A 36 -147.41 -53.11 17.54
C LYS A 36 -146.26 -53.06 18.54
N LEU A 37 -146.52 -52.67 19.79
CA LEU A 37 -145.50 -52.74 20.83
C LEU A 37 -145.23 -54.21 21.17
N PRO A 38 -143.96 -54.59 21.41
CA PRO A 38 -143.66 -55.91 21.91
C PRO A 38 -144.42 -56.19 23.21
N LYS A 39 -144.75 -57.45 23.51
CA LYS A 39 -145.51 -57.79 24.73
C LYS A 39 -144.69 -57.46 25.99
N PRO A 40 -145.28 -56.86 27.04
CA PRO A 40 -144.60 -56.73 28.33
C PRO A 40 -144.23 -58.11 28.89
N LYS A 41 -143.09 -58.20 29.58
CA LYS A 41 -142.72 -59.38 30.36
C LYS A 41 -143.54 -59.42 31.65
N ASP A 42 -143.89 -60.63 32.08
CA ASP A 42 -144.65 -60.86 33.31
C ASP A 42 -143.90 -60.43 34.59
N ASP A 43 -142.57 -60.31 34.51
CA ASP A 43 -141.70 -59.88 35.63
C ASP A 43 -141.60 -58.35 35.79
N GLY A 44 -142.24 -57.58 34.90
CA GLY A 44 -142.22 -56.11 34.92
C GLY A 44 -140.88 -55.49 34.51
N THR A 45 -139.90 -56.26 34.04
CA THR A 45 -138.56 -55.76 33.71
C THR A 45 -138.42 -55.22 32.27
N GLY A 46 -139.50 -55.19 31.49
CA GLY A 46 -139.53 -54.61 30.14
C GLY A 46 -140.43 -55.39 29.18
N PHE A 47 -140.06 -55.43 27.90
CA PHE A 47 -140.81 -56.15 26.86
C PHE A 47 -140.06 -57.40 26.36
N VAL A 48 -140.79 -58.35 25.77
CA VAL A 48 -140.24 -59.64 25.29
C VAL A 48 -139.27 -59.48 24.11
N ASP A 49 -139.57 -58.55 23.19
CA ASP A 49 -138.70 -58.19 22.07
C ASP A 49 -138.26 -56.71 22.16
N PRO A 50 -137.13 -56.31 21.55
CA PRO A 50 -136.65 -54.93 21.57
C PRO A 50 -137.64 -53.94 20.95
N VAL A 51 -137.85 -52.80 21.60
CA VAL A 51 -138.65 -51.69 21.06
C VAL A 51 -137.81 -50.88 20.07
N ASN A 52 -138.30 -50.67 18.85
CA ASN A 52 -137.61 -49.91 17.81
C ASN A 52 -137.84 -48.40 17.97
N VAL A 53 -136.91 -47.69 18.60
CA VAL A 53 -137.06 -46.25 18.92
C VAL A 53 -136.56 -45.29 17.83
N GLY A 54 -136.07 -45.78 16.68
CA GLY A 54 -135.51 -44.94 15.61
C GLY A 54 -134.15 -44.30 15.95
N ASN A 55 -133.70 -43.33 15.14
CA ASN A 55 -132.48 -42.55 15.40
C ASN A 55 -132.81 -41.29 16.23
N ALA A 56 -132.03 -41.05 17.29
CA ALA A 56 -132.10 -39.79 18.04
C ALA A 56 -131.58 -38.61 17.20
N THR A 57 -132.33 -37.51 17.17
CA THR A 57 -132.00 -36.26 16.44
C THR A 57 -132.02 -35.02 17.33
N GLU A 58 -132.63 -35.09 18.50
CA GLU A 58 -132.78 -33.98 19.45
C GLU A 58 -132.36 -34.42 20.85
N ALA A 59 -132.02 -33.45 21.70
CA ALA A 59 -131.66 -33.68 23.09
C ALA A 59 -132.88 -34.23 23.85
N GLY A 60 -132.80 -35.46 24.38
CA GLY A 60 -133.85 -36.11 25.16
C GLY A 60 -134.52 -37.31 24.46
N HIS A 61 -134.26 -37.55 23.17
CA HIS A 61 -134.65 -38.80 22.51
C HIS A 61 -133.92 -40.01 23.13
N ALA A 62 -134.60 -41.15 23.20
CA ALA A 62 -133.94 -42.42 23.47
C ALA A 62 -132.98 -42.75 22.32
N VAL A 63 -131.76 -43.17 22.63
CA VAL A 63 -130.77 -43.61 21.63
C VAL A 63 -130.94 -45.09 21.35
N ASN A 64 -130.75 -45.49 20.09
CA ASN A 64 -130.65 -46.89 19.76
C ASN A 64 -129.26 -47.45 20.09
N LYS A 65 -129.15 -48.79 20.14
CA LYS A 65 -127.90 -49.48 20.47
C LYS A 65 -126.76 -49.09 19.53
N GLY A 66 -127.02 -48.87 18.24
CA GLY A 66 -125.98 -48.48 17.27
C GLY A 66 -125.39 -47.10 17.55
N GLN A 67 -126.21 -46.11 17.88
CA GLN A 67 -125.76 -44.77 18.27
C GLN A 67 -124.97 -44.81 19.59
N PHE A 68 -125.42 -45.61 20.57
CA PHE A 68 -124.71 -45.81 21.83
C PHE A 68 -123.36 -46.50 21.63
N ASP A 69 -123.33 -47.63 20.91
CA ASP A 69 -122.11 -48.38 20.60
C ASP A 69 -121.10 -47.51 19.82
N ALA A 70 -121.57 -46.63 18.93
CA ALA A 70 -120.71 -45.70 18.19
C ALA A 70 -120.01 -44.69 19.13
N VAL A 71 -120.74 -44.10 20.08
CA VAL A 71 -120.17 -43.19 21.08
C VAL A 71 -119.18 -43.93 21.98
N VAL A 72 -119.58 -45.10 22.50
CA VAL A 72 -118.73 -45.94 23.36
C VAL A 72 -117.46 -46.39 22.61
N GLY A 73 -117.60 -46.79 21.35
CA GLY A 73 -116.47 -47.12 20.48
C GLY A 73 -115.51 -45.95 20.31
N GLY A 74 -116.03 -44.74 20.06
CA GLY A 74 -115.21 -43.52 20.00
C GLY A 74 -114.49 -43.19 21.31
N VAL A 75 -115.15 -43.39 22.45
CA VAL A 75 -114.52 -43.23 23.78
C VAL A 75 -113.39 -44.23 23.99
N PHE A 76 -113.56 -45.49 23.57
CA PHE A 76 -112.50 -46.49 23.66
C PHE A 76 -111.30 -46.13 22.76
N VAL A 77 -111.54 -45.65 21.54
CA VAL A 77 -110.47 -45.16 20.65
C VAL A 77 -109.73 -44.00 21.31
N ALA A 78 -110.43 -42.98 21.82
CA ALA A 78 -109.80 -41.83 22.47
C ALA A 78 -109.00 -42.22 23.73
N ARG A 79 -109.50 -43.19 24.50
CA ARG A 79 -108.75 -43.76 25.64
C ARG A 79 -107.44 -44.39 25.17
N ASP A 80 -107.49 -45.21 24.13
CA ASP A 80 -106.32 -45.93 23.62
C ASP A 80 -105.28 -44.97 23.03
N GLU A 81 -105.73 -43.94 22.31
CA GLU A 81 -104.89 -42.83 21.84
C GLU A 81 -104.23 -42.07 23.00
N ALA A 82 -104.98 -41.76 24.06
CA ALA A 82 -104.44 -41.10 25.26
C ALA A 82 -103.40 -41.98 25.99
N GLN A 83 -103.65 -43.30 26.08
CA GLN A 83 -102.69 -44.25 26.64
C GLN A 83 -101.41 -44.32 25.80
N GLN A 84 -101.52 -44.39 24.48
CA GLN A 84 -100.37 -44.39 23.58
C GLN A 84 -99.57 -43.08 23.68
N ALA A 85 -100.25 -41.94 23.76
CA ALA A 85 -99.62 -40.63 23.98
C ALA A 85 -98.86 -40.58 25.31
N ALA A 86 -99.43 -41.12 26.39
CA ALA A 86 -98.78 -41.20 27.70
C ALA A 86 -97.53 -42.09 27.70
N SER A 87 -97.59 -43.26 27.04
CA SER A 87 -96.43 -44.13 26.83
C SER A 87 -95.34 -43.43 26.02
N THR A 88 -95.72 -42.71 24.97
CA THR A 88 -94.79 -41.91 24.14
C THR A 88 -94.14 -40.78 24.94
N ALA A 89 -94.92 -40.07 25.77
CA ALA A 89 -94.41 -39.02 26.63
C ALA A 89 -93.40 -39.57 27.67
N THR A 90 -93.70 -40.72 28.26
CA THR A 90 -92.79 -41.41 29.19
C THR A 90 -91.49 -41.81 28.49
N ALA A 91 -91.58 -42.38 27.28
CA ALA A 91 -90.41 -42.75 26.50
C ALA A 91 -89.53 -41.54 26.16
N LYS A 92 -90.13 -40.42 25.74
CA LYS A 92 -89.40 -39.17 25.47
C LYS A 92 -88.78 -38.57 26.73
N ALA A 93 -89.45 -38.64 27.88
CA ALA A 93 -88.89 -38.18 29.15
C ALA A 93 -87.66 -39.00 29.57
N ASN A 94 -87.71 -40.32 29.42
CA ASN A 94 -86.57 -41.20 29.67
C ASN A 94 -85.40 -40.89 28.72
N GLN A 95 -85.68 -40.72 27.43
CA GLN A 95 -84.65 -40.34 26.44
C GLN A 95 -84.01 -38.99 26.80
N ALA A 96 -84.80 -37.98 27.15
CA ALA A 96 -84.28 -36.68 27.57
C ALA A 96 -83.40 -36.76 28.82
N SER A 97 -83.73 -37.65 29.77
CA SER A 97 -82.90 -37.91 30.96
C SER A 97 -81.56 -38.56 30.58
N THR A 98 -81.57 -39.50 29.63
CA THR A 98 -80.35 -40.12 29.10
C THR A 98 -79.50 -39.09 28.35
N ASP A 99 -80.10 -38.28 27.49
CA ASP A 99 -79.41 -37.23 26.74
C ASP A 99 -78.79 -36.18 27.67
N ALA A 100 -79.51 -35.78 28.72
CA ALA A 100 -79.00 -34.86 29.74
C ALA A 100 -77.76 -35.43 30.46
N THR A 101 -77.78 -36.73 30.77
CA THR A 101 -76.64 -37.42 31.39
C THR A 101 -75.45 -37.47 30.42
N GLN A 102 -75.69 -37.79 29.15
CA GLN A 102 -74.66 -37.81 28.11
C GLN A 102 -74.01 -36.44 27.93
N VAL A 103 -74.81 -35.36 27.89
CA VAL A 103 -74.32 -33.98 27.79
C VAL A 103 -73.47 -33.62 29.00
N SER A 104 -73.89 -33.99 30.20
CA SER A 104 -73.11 -33.76 31.42
C SER A 104 -71.75 -34.47 31.38
N ASN A 105 -71.71 -35.72 30.93
CA ASN A 105 -70.47 -36.50 30.78
C ASN A 105 -69.54 -35.87 29.72
N ASN A 106 -70.10 -35.48 28.57
CA ASN A 106 -69.35 -34.81 27.52
C ASN A 106 -68.76 -33.47 28.01
N ALA A 107 -69.54 -32.69 28.77
CA ALA A 107 -69.08 -31.42 29.35
C ALA A 107 -67.91 -31.63 30.33
N ALA A 108 -67.97 -32.66 31.18
CA ALA A 108 -66.88 -33.03 32.08
C ALA A 108 -65.62 -33.44 31.29
N GLN A 109 -65.77 -34.25 30.25
CA GLN A 109 -64.66 -34.67 29.39
C GLN A 109 -63.99 -33.47 28.69
N VAL A 110 -64.78 -32.54 28.14
CA VAL A 110 -64.28 -31.32 27.51
C VAL A 110 -63.54 -30.44 28.52
N ALA A 111 -64.04 -30.31 29.75
CA ALA A 111 -63.37 -29.57 30.81
C ALA A 111 -62.00 -30.18 31.16
N THR A 112 -61.92 -31.50 31.29
CA THR A 112 -60.64 -32.20 31.51
C THR A 112 -59.68 -32.00 30.34
N GLN A 113 -60.15 -32.17 29.10
CA GLN A 113 -59.32 -31.98 27.91
C GLN A 113 -58.79 -30.54 27.80
N SER A 114 -59.63 -29.54 28.11
CA SER A 114 -59.23 -28.14 28.11
C SER A 114 -58.15 -27.86 29.17
N ALA A 115 -58.26 -28.45 30.36
CA ALA A 115 -57.24 -28.31 31.39
C ALA A 115 -55.90 -28.94 30.94
N THR A 116 -55.92 -30.10 30.31
CA THR A 116 -54.73 -30.74 29.73
C THR A 116 -54.09 -29.88 28.65
N VAL A 117 -54.88 -29.33 27.72
CA VAL A 117 -54.38 -28.45 26.66
C VAL A 117 -53.75 -27.19 27.25
N ASN A 118 -54.36 -26.58 28.27
CA ASN A 118 -53.81 -25.40 28.94
C ASN A 118 -52.46 -25.70 29.64
N ALA A 119 -52.33 -26.88 30.27
CA ALA A 119 -51.08 -27.31 30.87
C ALA A 119 -49.98 -27.53 29.81
N GLN A 120 -50.30 -28.20 28.70
CA GLN A 120 -49.38 -28.40 27.59
C GLN A 120 -48.95 -27.07 26.95
N HIS A 121 -49.89 -26.14 26.76
CA HIS A 121 -49.59 -24.82 26.22
C HIS A 121 -48.62 -24.04 27.12
N SER A 122 -48.81 -24.14 28.44
CA SER A 122 -47.89 -23.53 29.42
C SER A 122 -46.49 -24.16 29.36
N GLU A 123 -46.40 -25.50 29.24
CA GLU A 123 -45.12 -26.20 29.08
C GLU A 123 -44.39 -25.80 27.80
N VAL A 124 -45.13 -25.68 26.68
CA VAL A 124 -44.59 -25.19 25.41
C VAL A 124 -44.08 -23.75 25.55
N GLY A 125 -44.80 -22.89 26.27
CA GLY A 125 -44.36 -21.53 26.58
C GLY A 125 -43.02 -21.49 27.30
N THR A 126 -42.84 -22.33 28.34
CA THR A 126 -41.56 -22.45 29.06
C THR A 126 -40.44 -22.94 28.16
N LYS A 127 -40.67 -24.03 27.39
CA LYS A 127 -39.67 -24.55 26.45
C LYS A 127 -39.28 -23.53 25.38
N HIS A 128 -40.24 -22.75 24.90
CA HIS A 128 -39.97 -21.67 23.95
C HIS A 128 -39.06 -20.60 24.55
N ALA A 129 -39.33 -20.17 25.80
CA ALA A 129 -38.47 -19.22 26.49
C ALA A 129 -37.03 -19.75 26.67
N ASP A 130 -36.88 -21.03 27.02
CA ASP A 130 -35.56 -21.68 27.13
C ASP A 130 -34.82 -21.70 25.79
N VAL A 131 -35.51 -22.02 24.70
CA VAL A 131 -34.95 -22.00 23.34
C VAL A 131 -34.51 -20.59 22.95
N VAL A 132 -35.32 -19.57 23.24
CA VAL A 132 -34.97 -18.16 22.98
C VAL A 132 -33.73 -17.75 23.77
N ALA A 133 -33.63 -18.13 25.05
CA ALA A 133 -32.45 -17.85 25.88
C ALA A 133 -31.19 -18.53 25.32
N LYS A 134 -31.30 -19.81 24.94
CA LYS A 134 -30.20 -20.57 24.31
C LYS A 134 -29.78 -19.99 22.97
N HIS A 135 -30.73 -19.51 22.17
CA HIS A 135 -30.44 -18.81 20.93
C HIS A 135 -29.63 -17.53 21.19
N GLY A 136 -30.00 -16.75 22.21
CA GLY A 136 -29.23 -15.58 22.66
C GLY A 136 -27.78 -15.92 23.04
N GLU A 137 -27.56 -16.99 23.81
CA GLU A 137 -26.21 -17.48 24.15
C GLU A 137 -25.39 -17.84 22.89
N VAL A 138 -26.02 -18.50 21.92
CA VAL A 138 -25.38 -18.88 20.65
C VAL A 138 -25.00 -17.64 19.83
N VAL A 139 -25.87 -16.64 19.74
CA VAL A 139 -25.60 -15.38 19.04
C VAL A 139 -24.39 -14.67 19.66
N THR A 140 -24.31 -14.59 21.00
CA THR A 140 -23.15 -14.00 21.68
C THR A 140 -21.85 -14.76 21.37
N LYS A 141 -21.87 -16.10 21.49
CA LYS A 141 -20.69 -16.92 21.14
C LYS A 141 -20.28 -16.77 19.68
N HIS A 142 -21.24 -16.65 18.77
CA HIS A 142 -20.95 -16.42 17.37
C HIS A 142 -20.25 -15.08 17.15
N SER A 143 -20.71 -14.02 17.82
CA SER A 143 -20.05 -12.70 17.81
C SER A 143 -18.60 -12.78 18.31
N ASP A 144 -18.33 -13.51 19.40
CA ASP A 144 -16.97 -13.70 19.91
C ASP A 144 -16.07 -14.44 18.91
N VAL A 145 -16.62 -15.44 18.22
CA VAL A 145 -15.90 -16.19 17.17
C VAL A 145 -15.56 -15.28 15.99
N VAL A 146 -16.50 -14.43 15.55
CA VAL A 146 -16.26 -13.45 14.48
C VAL A 146 -15.14 -12.48 14.85
N THR A 147 -15.14 -11.96 16.08
CA THR A 147 -14.06 -11.08 16.57
C THR A 147 -12.71 -11.78 16.58
N LYS A 148 -12.63 -13.00 17.13
CA LYS A 148 -11.38 -13.80 17.13
C LYS A 148 -10.90 -14.12 15.71
N HIS A 149 -11.81 -14.37 14.78
CA HIS A 149 -11.45 -14.59 13.39
C HIS A 149 -10.79 -13.35 12.78
N GLY A 150 -11.32 -12.15 13.05
CA GLY A 150 -10.71 -10.88 12.65
C GLY A 150 -9.29 -10.70 13.22
N GLU A 151 -9.08 -11.00 14.50
CA GLU A 151 -7.74 -10.95 15.13
C GLU A 151 -6.75 -11.91 14.47
N VAL A 152 -7.19 -13.12 14.13
CA VAL A 152 -6.35 -14.12 13.44
C VAL A 152 -5.97 -13.62 12.04
N THR A 153 -6.90 -13.04 11.29
CA THR A 153 -6.62 -12.47 9.96
C THR A 153 -5.58 -11.36 10.03
N THR A 154 -5.67 -10.44 11.01
CA THR A 154 -4.65 -9.39 11.20
C THR A 154 -3.28 -9.98 11.53
N LYS A 155 -3.21 -10.93 12.48
CA LYS A 155 -1.95 -11.60 12.82
C LYS A 155 -1.36 -12.35 11.62
N HIS A 156 -2.19 -12.94 10.78
CA HIS A 156 -1.72 -13.61 9.58
C HIS A 156 -1.09 -12.62 8.59
N ALA A 157 -1.71 -11.45 8.38
CA ALA A 157 -1.15 -10.40 7.54
C ALA A 157 0.22 -9.91 8.07
N ASP A 158 0.36 -9.71 9.39
CA ASP A 158 1.63 -9.34 10.01
C ASP A 158 2.72 -10.39 9.78
N VAL A 159 2.38 -11.68 9.89
CA VAL A 159 3.30 -12.79 9.62
C VAL A 159 3.74 -12.80 8.17
N VAL A 160 2.83 -12.58 7.22
CA VAL A 160 3.15 -12.51 5.79
C VAL A 160 4.12 -11.36 5.51
N THR A 161 3.88 -10.17 6.08
CA THR A 161 4.78 -9.01 5.93
C THR A 161 6.18 -9.31 6.47
N LYS A 162 6.27 -9.84 7.70
CA LYS A 162 7.56 -10.21 8.30
C LYS A 162 8.28 -11.28 7.49
N HIS A 163 7.56 -12.23 6.91
CA HIS A 163 8.15 -13.23 6.04
C HIS A 163 8.77 -12.59 4.78
N GLY A 164 8.10 -11.59 4.20
CA GLY A 164 8.64 -10.77 3.10
C GLY A 164 9.93 -10.04 3.48
N GLU A 165 9.94 -9.37 4.65
CA GLU A 165 11.12 -8.68 5.18
C GLU A 165 12.32 -9.63 5.38
N VAL A 166 12.06 -10.82 5.95
CA VAL A 166 13.10 -11.85 6.14
C VAL A 166 13.66 -12.32 4.80
N ASN A 167 12.82 -12.53 3.78
CA ASN A 167 13.28 -12.92 2.45
C ASN A 167 14.13 -11.80 1.81
N ALA A 168 13.72 -10.54 1.91
CA ALA A 168 14.51 -9.41 1.40
C ALA A 168 15.86 -9.27 2.11
N ALA A 169 15.89 -9.45 3.43
CA ALA A 169 17.13 -9.44 4.22
C ALA A 169 18.05 -10.61 3.85
N ARG A 170 17.49 -11.81 3.63
CA ARG A 170 18.22 -12.99 3.15
C ARG A 170 18.85 -12.70 1.79
N ASP A 171 18.07 -12.18 0.84
CA ASP A 171 18.55 -11.93 -0.52
C ASP A 171 19.65 -10.84 -0.53
N THR A 172 19.50 -9.79 0.29
CA THR A 172 20.56 -8.78 0.52
C THR A 172 21.82 -9.41 1.11
N THR A 173 21.69 -10.34 2.05
CA THR A 173 22.83 -11.05 2.66
C THR A 173 23.54 -11.94 1.65
N ILE A 174 22.79 -12.67 0.83
CA ILE A 174 23.34 -13.51 -0.26
C ILE A 174 24.10 -12.63 -1.25
N GLN A 175 23.52 -11.49 -1.65
CA GLN A 175 24.17 -10.56 -2.56
C GLN A 175 25.47 -10.01 -1.97
N THR A 176 25.42 -9.53 -0.71
CA THR A 176 26.61 -9.01 0.00
C THR A 176 27.70 -10.07 0.12
N SER A 177 27.33 -11.32 0.42
CA SER A 177 28.28 -12.44 0.47
C SER A 177 28.89 -12.76 -0.88
N THR A 178 28.09 -12.64 -1.96
CA THR A 178 28.56 -12.87 -3.34
C THR A 178 29.53 -11.77 -3.76
N ASP A 179 29.19 -10.50 -3.49
CA ASP A 179 30.04 -9.36 -3.81
C ASP A 179 31.35 -9.39 -3.01
N PHE A 180 31.28 -9.76 -1.72
CA PHE A 180 32.48 -9.96 -0.91
C PHE A 180 33.36 -11.07 -1.49
N ASN A 181 32.78 -12.19 -1.92
CA ASN A 181 33.52 -13.30 -2.51
C ASN A 181 34.21 -12.90 -3.84
N LYS A 182 33.55 -12.06 -4.64
CA LYS A 182 34.15 -11.49 -5.88
C LYS A 182 35.31 -10.54 -5.60
N LEU A 183 35.19 -9.74 -4.54
CA LEU A 183 36.25 -8.82 -4.14
C LEU A 183 37.39 -9.53 -3.41
N ASN A 184 37.13 -10.59 -2.65
CA ASN A 184 38.14 -11.30 -1.86
C ASN A 184 38.49 -12.65 -2.50
N LEU A 185 39.56 -12.67 -3.29
CA LEU A 185 40.06 -13.88 -3.93
C LEU A 185 40.84 -14.80 -2.98
N GLY A 186 41.14 -14.34 -1.77
CA GLY A 186 41.85 -15.11 -0.74
C GLY A 186 43.34 -15.29 -1.03
N ALA A 187 43.92 -16.36 -0.46
CA ALA A 187 45.34 -16.67 -0.56
C ALA A 187 45.67 -17.45 -1.85
N LYS A 188 46.63 -16.97 -2.64
CA LYS A 188 47.03 -17.56 -3.93
C LYS A 188 48.55 -17.52 -4.07
N ALA A 189 49.15 -18.51 -4.75
CA ALA A 189 50.60 -18.56 -4.94
C ALA A 189 51.10 -17.70 -6.12
N ALA A 190 50.19 -17.31 -7.03
CA ALA A 190 50.43 -16.53 -8.24
C ALA A 190 49.20 -15.65 -8.54
N GLU A 191 49.33 -14.72 -9.49
CA GLU A 191 48.26 -13.82 -9.92
C GLU A 191 47.05 -14.60 -10.46
N PRO A 192 45.85 -14.41 -9.88
CA PRO A 192 44.63 -15.05 -10.38
C PRO A 192 44.20 -14.47 -11.72
N THR A 193 43.56 -15.28 -12.55
CA THR A 193 42.96 -14.85 -13.82
C THR A 193 41.43 -14.87 -13.79
N LEU A 194 40.84 -15.59 -12.83
CA LEU A 194 39.40 -15.72 -12.58
C LEU A 194 39.12 -15.55 -11.10
N ASP A 195 37.89 -15.19 -10.77
CA ASP A 195 37.44 -15.07 -9.39
C ASP A 195 37.22 -16.46 -8.73
N ASN A 196 36.71 -16.47 -7.49
CA ASN A 196 36.45 -17.71 -6.75
C ASN A 196 35.29 -18.56 -7.29
N ASN A 197 34.50 -18.02 -8.22
CA ASN A 197 33.38 -18.70 -8.87
C ASN A 197 33.70 -19.08 -10.33
N GLY A 198 34.87 -18.68 -10.84
CA GLY A 198 35.31 -18.92 -12.22
C GLY A 198 34.89 -17.82 -13.22
N ASP A 199 34.38 -16.69 -12.73
CA ASP A 199 34.01 -15.53 -13.54
C ASP A 199 35.21 -14.58 -13.76
N PRO A 200 35.15 -13.67 -14.76
CA PRO A 200 36.17 -12.66 -14.98
C PRO A 200 36.37 -11.73 -13.78
N LEU A 201 37.62 -11.33 -13.54
CA LEU A 201 37.99 -10.43 -12.45
C LEU A 201 37.44 -9.01 -12.62
N ILE A 202 37.04 -8.43 -11.48
CA ILE A 202 36.60 -7.04 -11.37
C ILE A 202 37.68 -6.17 -10.75
N ASP A 203 37.69 -4.88 -11.08
CA ASP A 203 38.54 -3.92 -10.37
C ASP A 203 38.09 -3.79 -8.90
N GLY A 204 39.07 -3.58 -8.02
CA GLY A 204 38.88 -3.58 -6.56
C GLY A 204 39.01 -4.96 -5.92
N CYS A 205 39.01 -6.06 -6.68
CA CYS A 205 39.27 -7.38 -6.10
C CYS A 205 40.71 -7.48 -5.58
N TRP A 206 40.94 -8.30 -4.56
CA TRP A 206 42.24 -8.44 -3.91
C TRP A 206 42.56 -9.90 -3.60
N TYR A 207 43.84 -10.21 -3.52
CA TYR A 207 44.34 -11.52 -3.11
C TYR A 207 45.62 -11.38 -2.28
N TYR A 208 45.86 -12.35 -1.41
CA TYR A 208 47.11 -12.47 -0.66
C TYR A 208 48.05 -13.42 -1.39
N ASN A 209 49.22 -12.94 -1.79
CA ASN A 209 50.23 -13.75 -2.44
C ASN A 209 51.08 -14.49 -1.39
N THR A 210 50.91 -15.81 -1.29
CA THR A 210 51.58 -16.64 -0.29
C THR A 210 53.07 -16.85 -0.55
N THR A 211 53.56 -16.52 -1.74
CA THR A 211 54.97 -16.71 -2.12
C THR A 211 55.84 -15.55 -1.63
N ASN A 212 55.32 -14.32 -1.69
CA ASN A 212 56.04 -13.10 -1.31
C ASN A 212 55.42 -12.37 -0.10
N ASN A 213 54.37 -12.93 0.51
CA ASN A 213 53.65 -12.39 1.67
C ASN A 213 53.05 -10.98 1.46
N ASN A 214 52.71 -10.64 0.21
CA ASN A 214 52.13 -9.34 -0.14
C ASN A 214 50.65 -9.49 -0.52
N THR A 215 49.83 -8.50 -0.15
CA THR A 215 48.45 -8.39 -0.65
C THR A 215 48.46 -7.52 -1.90
N TYR A 216 47.71 -7.91 -2.92
CA TYR A 216 47.55 -7.13 -4.15
C TYR A 216 46.09 -6.78 -4.38
N VAL A 217 45.82 -5.59 -4.90
CA VAL A 217 44.49 -5.09 -5.30
C VAL A 217 44.49 -4.86 -6.80
N ARG A 218 43.40 -5.21 -7.48
CA ARG A 218 43.25 -4.98 -8.92
C ARG A 218 42.76 -3.55 -9.21
N VAL A 219 43.48 -2.80 -10.04
CA VAL A 219 43.13 -1.43 -10.43
C VAL A 219 43.42 -1.26 -11.92
N GLY A 220 42.43 -0.82 -12.71
CA GLY A 220 42.61 -0.60 -14.14
C GLY A 220 42.97 -1.88 -14.90
N GLY A 221 42.48 -3.03 -14.45
CA GLY A 221 42.79 -4.33 -15.07
C GLY A 221 44.05 -5.05 -14.55
N LEU A 222 44.88 -4.42 -13.72
CA LEU A 222 46.18 -4.94 -13.25
C LEU A 222 46.22 -5.09 -11.73
N PHE A 223 46.93 -6.09 -11.20
CA PHE A 223 47.17 -6.22 -9.76
C PHE A 223 48.36 -5.38 -9.29
N VAL A 224 48.13 -4.57 -8.25
CA VAL A 224 49.12 -3.68 -7.64
C VAL A 224 49.23 -3.94 -6.13
N LEU A 225 50.38 -3.61 -5.51
CA LEU A 225 50.62 -3.87 -4.08
C LEU A 225 49.68 -3.06 -3.17
N ALA A 226 48.94 -3.74 -2.29
CA ALA A 226 48.08 -3.12 -1.29
C ALA A 226 48.93 -2.42 -0.20
N GLY A 227 48.78 -1.11 -0.05
CA GLY A 227 49.55 -0.32 0.94
C GLY A 227 50.95 0.07 0.48
N GLY A 228 51.36 -0.26 -0.75
CA GLY A 228 52.38 0.54 -1.43
C GLY A 228 51.87 1.97 -1.50
N ALA A 229 52.74 2.97 -1.30
CA ALA A 229 52.37 4.38 -1.34
C ALA A 229 51.74 4.73 -2.70
N TYR A 230 50.43 4.56 -2.79
CA TYR A 230 49.59 5.27 -3.72
C TYR A 230 49.22 6.54 -2.95
N GLU A 231 50.04 7.58 -3.08
CA GLU A 231 49.41 8.89 -3.10
C GLU A 231 48.39 8.84 -4.24
N ALA A 232 47.21 9.43 -4.10
CA ALA A 232 46.31 9.60 -5.23
C ALA A 232 47.06 10.39 -6.33
N THR A 233 47.74 9.67 -7.22
CA THR A 233 48.74 10.20 -8.15
C THR A 233 48.05 10.59 -9.45
N PHE A 234 47.06 11.48 -9.36
CA PHE A 234 46.80 12.34 -10.50
C PHE A 234 47.34 13.71 -10.11
N PRO A 235 48.62 13.99 -10.46
CA PRO A 235 49.18 15.29 -10.15
C PRO A 235 48.30 16.36 -10.78
N ARG A 236 48.02 17.43 -10.01
CA ARG A 236 47.54 18.69 -10.57
C ARG A 236 48.45 19.05 -11.74
N LEU A 237 47.87 19.16 -12.93
CA LEU A 237 48.64 19.39 -14.15
C LEU A 237 49.05 20.85 -14.30
N LEU A 238 48.24 21.76 -13.79
CA LEU A 238 48.55 23.17 -13.71
C LEU A 238 49.29 23.48 -12.41
N HIS A 239 50.11 24.52 -12.45
CA HIS A 239 50.94 24.95 -11.33
C HIS A 239 50.73 26.44 -11.07
N ASN A 240 51.16 26.94 -9.92
CA ASN A 240 50.89 28.32 -9.54
C ASN A 240 49.40 28.62 -9.65
N THR A 241 48.50 27.75 -9.16
CA THR A 241 47.06 27.81 -9.50
C THR A 241 46.20 28.60 -8.52
N ASP A 242 46.84 29.26 -7.55
CA ASP A 242 46.21 30.21 -6.63
C ASP A 242 46.66 31.64 -7.01
N MET A 243 45.78 32.38 -7.70
CA MET A 243 46.01 33.78 -8.10
C MET A 243 45.75 34.78 -6.98
N THR A 244 45.24 34.33 -5.82
CA THR A 244 45.15 35.20 -4.63
C THR A 244 46.50 35.34 -3.93
N ASN A 245 47.38 34.34 -4.07
CA ASN A 245 48.73 34.36 -3.53
C ASN A 245 49.76 33.75 -4.52
N PRO A 246 49.89 34.29 -5.74
CA PRO A 246 50.73 33.73 -6.79
C PRO A 246 52.22 33.85 -6.48
N VAL A 247 53.02 32.93 -7.01
CA VAL A 247 54.47 33.14 -7.08
C VAL A 247 54.73 34.24 -8.11
N ASN A 248 55.57 35.21 -7.72
CA ASN A 248 55.86 36.42 -8.48
C ASN A 248 57.32 36.84 -8.42
N GLN A 249 58.21 36.01 -8.93
CA GLN A 249 59.64 36.30 -8.98
C GLN A 249 59.96 37.49 -9.89
N LYS A 250 59.12 37.74 -10.91
CA LYS A 250 59.28 38.84 -11.87
C LYS A 250 58.75 40.19 -11.40
N GLY A 251 58.00 40.24 -10.29
CA GLY A 251 57.41 41.47 -9.80
C GLY A 251 56.31 42.03 -10.72
N PHE A 252 55.55 41.16 -11.39
CA PHE A 252 54.37 41.54 -12.15
C PHE A 252 53.35 42.24 -11.24
N ASP A 253 52.76 43.32 -11.70
CA ASP A 253 51.86 44.19 -10.93
C ASP A 253 50.38 43.75 -11.01
N GLY A 254 50.09 42.66 -11.71
CA GLY A 254 48.74 42.16 -11.96
C GLY A 254 48.05 42.80 -13.16
N ASN A 255 48.68 43.76 -13.85
CA ASN A 255 48.06 44.44 -14.97
C ASN A 255 48.28 43.69 -16.29
N TRP A 256 47.38 42.75 -16.59
CA TRP A 256 47.44 41.95 -17.83
C TRP A 256 47.20 42.76 -19.12
N THR A 257 46.63 43.97 -19.03
CA THR A 257 46.30 44.76 -20.23
C THR A 257 47.54 45.29 -20.95
N VAL A 258 48.62 45.57 -20.20
CA VAL A 258 49.86 46.15 -20.76
C VAL A 258 50.83 45.11 -21.31
N LEU A 259 50.61 43.83 -21.01
CA LEU A 259 51.40 42.72 -21.54
C LEU A 259 51.07 42.46 -23.02
N ALA A 260 52.07 42.14 -23.82
CA ALA A 260 51.86 41.57 -25.14
C ALA A 260 51.42 40.10 -25.02
N VAL A 261 50.81 39.54 -26.07
CA VAL A 261 50.57 38.09 -26.15
C VAL A 261 51.90 37.34 -25.99
N ASP A 262 51.87 36.21 -25.28
CA ASP A 262 53.03 35.43 -24.84
C ASP A 262 53.89 36.05 -23.72
N ASP A 263 53.67 37.31 -23.34
CA ASP A 263 54.38 37.87 -22.18
C ASP A 263 53.90 37.21 -20.88
N GLN A 264 54.85 37.06 -19.95
CA GLN A 264 54.58 36.45 -18.65
C GLN A 264 53.94 37.44 -17.69
N GLY A 265 52.89 36.97 -17.02
CA GLY A 265 52.33 37.62 -15.84
C GLY A 265 52.91 36.98 -14.57
N TRP A 266 52.04 36.31 -13.82
CA TRP A 266 52.41 35.61 -12.58
C TRP A 266 53.22 34.33 -12.87
N ASP A 267 54.54 34.51 -13.04
CA ASP A 267 55.60 33.51 -13.31
C ASP A 267 55.27 32.47 -14.39
N LEU A 268 54.53 31.41 -14.05
CA LEU A 268 54.16 30.36 -15.00
C LEU A 268 52.99 30.73 -15.92
N TRP A 269 52.18 31.72 -15.53
CA TRP A 269 51.06 32.19 -16.35
C TRP A 269 51.49 33.24 -17.37
N ARG A 270 51.01 33.11 -18.60
CA ARG A 270 51.27 34.03 -19.71
C ARG A 270 50.00 34.60 -20.29
N LYS A 271 50.09 35.75 -20.94
CA LYS A 271 48.96 36.34 -21.65
C LYS A 271 48.67 35.55 -22.93
N TYR A 272 47.45 35.06 -23.05
CA TYR A 272 46.95 34.41 -24.26
C TYR A 272 46.30 35.44 -25.20
N ASP A 273 45.38 36.23 -24.66
CA ASP A 273 44.74 37.38 -25.30
C ASP A 273 44.32 38.40 -24.24
N ASP A 274 43.48 39.39 -24.59
CA ASP A 274 43.06 40.45 -23.67
C ASP A 274 42.20 39.96 -22.49
N ASN A 275 41.64 38.76 -22.57
CA ASN A 275 40.73 38.22 -21.56
C ASN A 275 41.26 36.96 -20.89
N ARG A 276 42.31 36.34 -21.44
CA ARG A 276 42.76 35.01 -21.02
C ARG A 276 44.25 34.93 -20.77
N MET A 277 44.60 34.14 -19.77
CA MET A 277 45.96 33.71 -19.47
C MET A 277 46.08 32.20 -19.73
N PHE A 278 47.29 31.74 -20.00
CA PHE A 278 47.54 30.33 -20.27
C PHE A 278 48.74 29.77 -19.53
N GLN A 279 48.69 28.45 -19.38
CA GLN A 279 49.82 27.61 -19.02
C GLN A 279 49.93 26.45 -19.99
N VAL A 280 51.14 25.88 -20.06
CA VAL A 280 51.42 24.71 -20.88
C VAL A 280 51.62 23.51 -19.97
N VAL A 281 50.82 22.48 -20.20
CA VAL A 281 51.01 21.15 -19.62
C VAL A 281 52.08 20.44 -20.45
N GLU A 282 53.16 20.05 -19.78
CA GLU A 282 54.30 19.39 -20.43
C GLU A 282 53.96 17.98 -20.88
N ASP A 283 54.60 17.55 -21.98
CA ASP A 283 54.49 16.18 -22.47
C ASP A 283 55.02 15.21 -21.41
N GLY A 284 54.35 14.08 -21.24
CA GLY A 284 54.63 13.11 -20.18
C GLY A 284 54.15 13.48 -18.78
N SER A 285 53.57 14.68 -18.57
CA SER A 285 52.97 15.05 -17.27
C SER A 285 51.51 14.58 -17.11
N TYR A 286 50.86 14.19 -18.20
CA TYR A 286 49.46 13.75 -18.25
C TYR A 286 49.33 12.34 -18.83
N VAL A 287 48.16 11.72 -18.63
CA VAL A 287 47.83 10.42 -19.23
C VAL A 287 47.19 10.66 -20.61
N PRO A 288 47.80 10.18 -21.71
CA PRO A 288 47.26 10.39 -23.05
C PRO A 288 45.84 9.87 -23.21
N ASN A 289 44.98 10.63 -23.89
CA ASN A 289 43.55 10.32 -24.14
C ASN A 289 42.66 10.11 -22.89
N ALA A 290 43.17 10.34 -21.68
CA ALA A 290 42.37 10.26 -20.47
C ALA A 290 41.43 11.47 -20.34
N HIS A 291 40.32 11.29 -19.63
CA HIS A 291 39.39 12.37 -19.31
C HIS A 291 39.97 13.25 -18.20
N TYR A 292 39.82 14.57 -18.39
CA TYR A 292 40.21 15.60 -17.45
C TYR A 292 39.07 16.58 -17.23
N ILE A 293 39.01 17.11 -16.01
CA ILE A 293 38.17 18.26 -15.66
C ILE A 293 39.07 19.46 -15.37
N LEU A 294 38.70 20.62 -15.91
CA LEU A 294 39.28 21.91 -15.54
C LEU A 294 38.25 22.70 -14.73
N GLN A 295 38.72 23.25 -13.62
CA GLN A 295 37.92 24.03 -12.70
C GLN A 295 38.57 25.39 -12.46
N ALA A 296 37.74 26.41 -12.30
CA ALA A 296 38.11 27.71 -11.77
C ALA A 296 37.09 28.12 -10.70
N ASP A 297 37.57 28.53 -9.53
CA ASP A 297 36.75 29.01 -8.41
C ASP A 297 35.67 28.00 -7.98
N GLY A 298 36.01 26.71 -8.04
CA GLY A 298 35.12 25.59 -7.71
C GLY A 298 34.08 25.26 -8.79
N VAL A 299 34.08 25.97 -9.93
CA VAL A 299 33.18 25.74 -11.05
C VAL A 299 33.91 24.98 -12.16
N VAL A 300 33.26 23.96 -12.72
CA VAL A 300 33.79 23.27 -13.91
C VAL A 300 33.67 24.19 -15.11
N ILE A 301 34.80 24.55 -15.69
CA ILE A 301 34.87 25.42 -16.88
C ILE A 301 35.21 24.64 -18.15
N TRP A 302 35.70 23.40 -18.03
CA TRP A 302 35.87 22.49 -19.16
C TRP A 302 35.95 21.02 -18.73
N GLN A 303 35.53 20.13 -19.61
CA GLN A 303 35.72 18.68 -19.49
C GLN A 303 36.05 18.10 -20.87
N GLY A 304 37.04 17.22 -20.93
CA GLY A 304 37.43 16.60 -22.19
C GLY A 304 38.63 15.69 -22.06
N LYS A 305 39.15 15.22 -23.20
CA LYS A 305 40.31 14.32 -23.23
C LYS A 305 41.61 15.11 -23.42
N ALA A 306 42.66 14.70 -22.72
CA ALA A 306 44.01 15.15 -23.01
C ALA A 306 44.46 14.63 -24.40
N PRO A 307 45.38 15.32 -25.10
CA PRO A 307 45.89 14.87 -26.40
C PRO A 307 46.63 13.52 -26.30
N SER A 308 46.94 12.92 -27.45
CA SER A 308 47.64 11.63 -27.48
C SER A 308 49.15 11.72 -27.21
N SER A 309 49.73 12.91 -27.34
CA SER A 309 51.16 13.20 -27.15
C SER A 309 51.41 14.71 -27.30
N GLY A 310 52.54 15.19 -26.77
CA GLY A 310 53.01 16.56 -27.01
C GLY A 310 52.56 17.56 -25.93
N HIS A 311 52.95 18.83 -26.09
CA HIS A 311 52.59 19.88 -25.15
C HIS A 311 51.14 20.32 -25.37
N TRP A 312 50.39 20.43 -24.27
CA TRP A 312 48.99 20.80 -24.27
C TRP A 312 48.79 22.15 -23.57
N GLY A 313 48.23 23.12 -24.28
CA GLY A 313 47.98 24.45 -23.74
C GLY A 313 46.59 24.57 -23.14
N VAL A 314 46.49 25.22 -21.99
CA VAL A 314 45.22 25.49 -21.32
C VAL A 314 45.11 26.99 -21.09
N ALA A 315 44.14 27.62 -21.76
CA ALA A 315 43.84 29.04 -21.65
C ALA A 315 42.53 29.25 -20.89
N ILE A 316 42.58 30.11 -19.88
CA ILE A 316 41.48 30.39 -18.94
C ILE A 316 41.30 31.90 -18.75
N PRO A 317 40.13 32.35 -18.25
CA PRO A 317 39.90 33.76 -17.95
C PRO A 317 40.94 34.35 -16.97
N ILE A 318 41.38 35.59 -17.24
CA ILE A 318 42.31 36.35 -16.37
C ILE A 318 41.73 36.58 -14.96
N THR A 319 40.40 36.51 -14.81
CA THR A 319 39.69 36.72 -13.55
C THR A 319 39.59 35.46 -12.67
N ALA A 320 40.13 34.31 -13.10
CA ALA A 320 40.07 33.08 -12.32
C ALA A 320 41.07 33.11 -11.15
N ASP A 321 40.64 32.77 -9.94
CA ASP A 321 41.50 32.80 -8.76
C ASP A 321 42.06 31.41 -8.40
N GLN A 322 41.17 30.43 -8.20
CA GLN A 322 41.50 29.08 -7.75
C GLN A 322 41.32 28.07 -8.88
N ILE A 323 42.42 27.67 -9.50
CA ILE A 323 42.42 26.87 -10.73
C ILE A 323 42.85 25.44 -10.44
N ASP A 324 42.25 24.48 -11.14
CA ASP A 324 42.58 23.08 -10.97
C ASP A 324 42.29 22.23 -12.21
N LEU A 325 43.29 21.46 -12.66
CA LEU A 325 43.19 20.55 -13.80
C LEU A 325 43.58 19.14 -13.39
N ARG A 326 42.62 18.22 -13.43
CA ARG A 326 42.80 16.86 -12.90
C ARG A 326 42.16 15.79 -13.75
N MET A 327 42.73 14.60 -13.69
CA MET A 327 42.22 13.43 -14.38
C MET A 327 40.95 12.91 -13.67
N GLY A 328 39.94 12.57 -14.45
CA GLY A 328 38.64 12.08 -13.98
C GLY A 328 37.47 12.90 -14.51
N GLU A 329 36.29 12.67 -13.93
CA GLU A 329 35.02 13.33 -14.30
C GLU A 329 34.30 13.96 -13.10
N VAL A 330 34.85 13.80 -11.89
CA VAL A 330 34.21 14.18 -10.63
C VAL A 330 34.81 15.46 -10.08
N VAL A 331 33.94 16.43 -9.80
CA VAL A 331 34.31 17.68 -9.15
C VAL A 331 34.91 17.41 -7.78
N VAL A 332 36.10 17.94 -7.53
CA VAL A 332 36.75 17.92 -6.21
C VAL A 332 36.82 19.33 -5.63
N PRO A 333 36.74 19.50 -4.29
CA PRO A 333 37.02 20.79 -3.66
C PRO A 333 38.44 21.23 -3.96
N TRP A 334 38.62 22.52 -4.25
CA TRP A 334 39.94 23.10 -4.42
C TRP A 334 40.75 22.95 -3.12
N HIS A 335 42.04 22.64 -3.27
CA HIS A 335 42.97 22.59 -2.16
C HIS A 335 44.24 23.38 -2.48
N PRO A 336 44.87 24.03 -1.49
CA PRO A 336 46.06 24.84 -1.72
C PRO A 336 47.26 24.03 -2.23
N GLU A 337 48.14 24.70 -2.96
CA GLU A 337 49.48 24.19 -3.30
C GLU A 337 50.44 24.38 -2.13
N ASP A 338 51.33 23.40 -1.92
CA ASP A 338 52.42 23.59 -0.95
C ASP A 338 53.30 24.75 -1.44
N PRO A 339 53.53 25.80 -0.63
CA PRO A 339 54.27 26.98 -1.06
C PRO A 339 55.68 26.66 -1.58
N THR A 340 56.32 25.62 -1.04
CA THR A 340 57.66 25.17 -1.44
C THR A 340 57.61 24.47 -2.80
N GLU A 341 56.67 23.54 -2.98
CA GLU A 341 56.49 22.83 -4.25
C GLU A 341 56.12 23.80 -5.38
N LYS A 342 55.21 24.74 -5.10
CA LYS A 342 54.79 25.82 -6.02
C LYS A 342 55.99 26.66 -6.47
N SER A 343 56.82 27.09 -5.53
CA SER A 343 58.03 27.88 -5.80
C SER A 343 59.07 27.11 -6.62
N LEU A 344 59.34 25.86 -6.26
CA LEU A 344 60.30 25.01 -6.98
C LEU A 344 59.87 24.75 -8.44
N LYS A 345 58.57 24.53 -8.68
CA LYS A 345 58.03 24.35 -10.03
C LYS A 345 58.13 25.61 -10.88
N CYS A 346 57.88 26.78 -10.29
CA CYS A 346 58.09 28.06 -10.98
C CYS A 346 59.58 28.25 -11.33
N GLN A 347 60.48 27.97 -10.38
CA GLN A 347 61.93 28.06 -10.56
C GLN A 347 62.47 27.15 -11.65
N ARG A 348 61.85 25.98 -11.89
CA ARG A 348 62.23 25.06 -12.99
C ARG A 348 62.06 25.69 -14.37
N GLN A 349 61.10 26.61 -14.54
CA GLN A 349 60.91 27.31 -15.82
C GLN A 349 61.60 28.67 -15.82
N TYR A 350 61.45 29.43 -14.73
CA TYR A 350 62.02 30.76 -14.62
C TYR A 350 62.63 30.98 -13.24
N HIS A 351 63.92 31.27 -13.23
CA HIS A 351 64.63 31.58 -12.00
C HIS A 351 65.11 33.02 -12.04
N TYR A 352 64.68 33.81 -11.05
CA TYR A 352 65.19 35.15 -10.83
C TYR A 352 65.76 35.28 -9.43
N ARG A 353 67.00 35.76 -9.37
CA ARG A 353 67.65 36.10 -8.11
C ARG A 353 68.00 37.56 -8.10
N LYS A 354 67.29 38.32 -7.29
CA LYS A 354 67.61 39.72 -7.01
C LYS A 354 68.80 39.83 -6.05
N GLY A 355 69.71 40.75 -6.36
CA GLY A 355 70.82 41.11 -5.48
C GLY A 355 72.15 40.43 -5.81
N THR A 356 73.15 40.77 -5.00
CA THR A 356 74.56 40.49 -5.29
C THR A 356 74.91 39.03 -5.04
N TYR A 357 75.32 38.32 -6.10
CA TYR A 357 76.06 37.08 -6.00
C TYR A 357 77.56 37.40 -5.97
N GLY A 358 78.15 37.29 -4.77
CA GLY A 358 79.55 37.63 -4.56
C GLY A 358 80.47 36.66 -5.30
N VAL A 359 81.16 37.16 -6.31
CA VAL A 359 82.20 36.42 -7.03
C VAL A 359 83.53 36.88 -6.47
N ALA A 360 84.25 36.01 -5.75
CA ALA A 360 85.49 36.38 -5.08
C ALA A 360 86.62 36.61 -6.09
N ALA A 361 86.71 37.80 -6.67
CA ALA A 361 87.87 38.24 -7.44
C ALA A 361 88.70 39.23 -6.61
N ARG A 362 89.44 38.72 -5.63
CA ARG A 362 90.66 39.40 -5.16
C ARG A 362 91.80 38.94 -6.06
N ALA A 363 91.94 39.59 -7.22
CA ALA A 363 93.19 39.55 -7.96
C ALA A 363 93.98 40.80 -7.55
N ASP A 364 95.13 40.62 -6.92
CA ASP A 364 96.13 41.69 -6.80
C ASP A 364 96.66 41.96 -8.22
N ILE A 365 96.00 42.87 -8.95
CA ILE A 365 96.34 43.17 -10.35
C ILE A 365 97.42 44.26 -10.37
N SER A 366 98.63 43.91 -10.81
CA SER A 366 99.60 44.88 -11.31
C SER A 366 99.06 45.45 -12.63
N ALA A 367 99.24 46.76 -12.84
CA ALA A 367 98.51 47.59 -13.81
C ALA A 367 98.65 47.23 -15.32
N ASP A 368 99.19 46.06 -15.68
CA ASP A 368 99.60 45.72 -17.04
C ASP A 368 99.12 44.33 -17.54
N SER A 369 98.14 43.70 -16.88
CA SER A 369 97.57 42.42 -17.37
C SER A 369 96.07 42.27 -17.07
N ALA A 370 95.26 42.06 -18.11
CA ALA A 370 93.84 41.73 -17.99
C ALA A 370 93.69 40.26 -17.54
N ASN A 371 93.10 40.01 -16.37
CA ASN A 371 92.84 38.67 -15.87
C ASN A 371 91.40 38.23 -16.19
N GLU A 372 91.28 37.05 -16.82
CA GLU A 372 90.01 36.36 -17.04
C GLU A 372 89.52 35.71 -15.74
N VAL A 373 88.24 35.87 -15.41
CA VAL A 373 87.61 35.24 -14.24
C VAL A 373 86.46 34.34 -14.68
N PHE A 374 86.46 33.11 -14.16
CA PHE A 374 85.39 32.12 -14.35
C PHE A 374 84.76 31.80 -13.00
N SER A 375 83.44 31.77 -12.92
CA SER A 375 82.71 31.34 -11.72
C SER A 375 81.38 30.70 -12.06
N GLY A 376 81.00 29.68 -11.32
CA GLY A 376 79.76 28.93 -11.54
C GLY A 376 78.62 29.47 -10.68
N TYR A 377 77.41 29.44 -11.22
CA TYR A 377 76.17 29.57 -10.47
C TYR A 377 75.32 28.32 -10.66
N SER A 378 74.87 27.74 -9.54
CA SER A 378 73.94 26.61 -9.55
C SER A 378 72.52 27.10 -9.27
N PHE A 379 71.58 26.62 -10.08
CA PHE A 379 70.16 26.89 -9.85
C PHE A 379 69.66 26.11 -8.62
N PRO A 380 68.66 26.63 -7.89
CA PRO A 380 68.05 25.91 -6.76
C PRO A 380 67.37 24.59 -7.17
N VAL A 381 66.87 24.53 -8.40
CA VAL A 381 66.23 23.35 -9.00
C VAL A 381 66.75 23.15 -10.42
N GLU A 382 66.77 21.92 -10.91
CA GLU A 382 67.14 21.64 -12.30
C GLU A 382 66.10 22.28 -13.26
N MET A 383 66.57 23.15 -14.14
CA MET A 383 65.75 23.84 -15.14
C MET A 383 65.18 22.84 -16.16
N ARG A 384 63.98 23.14 -16.68
CA ARG A 384 63.28 22.29 -17.65
C ARG A 384 64.16 21.93 -18.85
N VAL A 385 64.72 22.95 -19.49
CA VAL A 385 65.69 22.88 -20.58
C VAL A 385 66.89 23.74 -20.21
N THR A 386 67.96 23.66 -21.00
CA THR A 386 69.06 24.63 -20.85
C THR A 386 68.49 26.03 -21.03
N PRO A 387 68.52 26.89 -19.99
CA PRO A 387 67.87 28.19 -20.04
C PRO A 387 68.65 29.19 -20.90
N SER A 388 67.95 30.20 -21.43
CA SER A 388 68.59 31.47 -21.77
C SER A 388 68.93 32.19 -20.48
N VAL A 389 70.16 32.64 -20.32
CA VAL A 389 70.61 33.26 -19.08
C VAL A 389 71.13 34.66 -19.35
N ASP A 390 70.52 35.61 -18.64
CA ASP A 390 70.91 37.00 -18.61
C ASP A 390 71.31 37.39 -17.18
N TYR A 391 72.27 38.30 -17.07
CA TYR A 391 72.76 38.76 -15.78
C TYR A 391 73.36 40.16 -15.92
N VAL A 392 73.28 40.95 -14.86
CA VAL A 392 73.90 42.28 -14.80
C VAL A 392 75.21 42.17 -14.03
N ILE A 393 76.25 42.88 -14.48
CA ILE A 393 77.51 42.97 -13.74
C ILE A 393 77.79 44.42 -13.40
N THR A 394 78.33 44.65 -12.22
CA THR A 394 78.87 45.94 -11.82
C THR A 394 80.37 45.81 -11.57
N ASN A 395 81.16 46.79 -12.03
CA ASN A 395 82.62 46.85 -11.94
C ASN A 395 83.42 45.87 -12.85
N TRP A 396 82.77 45.22 -13.83
CA TRP A 396 83.42 44.44 -14.91
C TRP A 396 83.13 45.04 -16.29
N THR A 397 84.04 44.79 -17.24
CA THR A 397 83.76 44.87 -18.68
C THR A 397 83.59 43.46 -19.23
N THR A 398 82.43 43.18 -19.83
CA THR A 398 82.13 41.87 -20.42
C THR A 398 82.90 41.65 -21.71
N SER A 399 83.66 40.56 -21.79
CA SER A 399 84.29 40.10 -23.05
C SER A 399 83.31 39.35 -23.95
N SER A 400 82.27 38.75 -23.35
CA SER A 400 81.13 38.13 -24.02
C SER A 400 79.88 38.46 -23.23
N GLY A 401 78.93 39.19 -23.81
CA GLY A 401 77.68 39.59 -23.16
C GLY A 401 76.67 38.45 -22.93
N LYS A 402 77.12 37.19 -22.77
CA LYS A 402 76.27 36.00 -22.58
C LYS A 402 76.91 35.01 -21.62
N ALA A 403 76.06 34.28 -20.88
CA ALA A 403 76.45 33.17 -20.02
C ALA A 403 77.21 32.08 -20.80
N TYR A 404 78.28 31.55 -20.22
CA TYR A 404 79.08 30.48 -20.82
C TYR A 404 78.72 29.13 -20.23
N GLY A 405 78.61 28.10 -21.08
CA GLY A 405 78.38 26.72 -20.63
C GLY A 405 77.10 26.53 -19.82
N ALA A 406 76.02 27.24 -20.18
CA ALA A 406 74.73 27.05 -19.53
C ALA A 406 74.28 25.58 -19.64
N THR A 407 73.87 25.03 -18.52
CA THR A 407 73.27 23.70 -18.37
C THR A 407 71.94 23.84 -17.64
N LYS A 408 71.19 22.76 -17.53
CA LYS A 408 69.96 22.74 -16.74
C LYS A 408 70.19 23.03 -15.24
N ASN A 409 71.38 22.75 -14.72
CA ASN A 409 71.68 22.88 -13.29
C ASN A 409 72.39 24.18 -12.92
N GLY A 410 72.83 24.95 -13.91
CA GLY A 410 73.61 26.15 -13.66
C GLY A 410 74.34 26.64 -14.89
N PHE A 411 75.14 27.67 -14.73
CA PHE A 411 75.94 28.26 -15.80
C PHE A 411 77.22 28.88 -15.24
N THR A 412 78.15 29.20 -16.14
CA THR A 412 79.42 29.83 -15.78
C THR A 412 79.46 31.25 -16.32
N PHE A 413 79.86 32.20 -15.49
CA PHE A 413 80.15 33.57 -15.89
C PHE A 413 81.57 33.67 -16.45
N HIS A 414 81.77 34.51 -17.47
CA HIS A 414 83.09 34.91 -17.95
C HIS A 414 83.13 36.44 -18.11
N GLY A 415 84.16 37.07 -17.55
CA GLY A 415 84.42 38.49 -17.76
C GLY A 415 85.83 38.90 -17.38
N ILE A 416 86.16 40.14 -17.72
CA ILE A 416 87.47 40.75 -17.45
C ILE A 416 87.29 41.79 -16.33
N CYS A 417 88.01 41.58 -15.23
CA CYS A 417 88.04 42.55 -14.14
C CYS A 417 89.05 43.66 -14.47
N THR A 418 88.61 44.92 -14.37
CA THR A 418 89.42 46.10 -14.71
C THR A 418 89.75 46.98 -13.50
N THR A 419 89.32 46.58 -12.30
CA THR A 419 89.52 47.35 -11.06
C THR A 419 89.98 46.45 -9.90
N THR A 420 90.51 47.05 -8.84
CA THR A 420 90.93 46.39 -7.61
C THR A 420 89.79 46.15 -6.61
N SER A 421 88.55 46.47 -6.99
CA SER A 421 87.35 46.33 -6.14
C SER A 421 86.67 44.97 -6.34
N ALA A 422 85.92 44.51 -5.32
CA ALA A 422 85.12 43.30 -5.43
C ALA A 422 84.09 43.42 -6.57
N ALA A 423 84.06 42.40 -7.42
CA ALA A 423 83.15 42.34 -8.53
C ALA A 423 81.92 41.51 -8.21
N ASN A 424 80.78 41.97 -8.71
CA ASN A 424 79.50 41.45 -8.32
C ASN A 424 78.65 41.19 -9.56
N VAL A 425 78.18 39.95 -9.68
CA VAL A 425 77.06 39.65 -10.56
C VAL A 425 75.80 40.00 -9.79
N ASN A 426 75.03 40.92 -10.34
CA ASN A 426 73.76 41.38 -9.82
C ASN A 426 72.66 40.85 -10.72
N ASP A 427 71.52 40.50 -10.13
CA ASP A 427 70.28 40.16 -10.83
C ASP A 427 70.47 39.08 -11.91
N ILE A 428 70.39 37.83 -11.49
CA ILE A 428 70.49 36.68 -12.39
C ILE A 428 69.09 36.31 -12.86
N THR A 429 68.95 36.17 -14.17
CA THR A 429 67.72 35.73 -14.83
C THR A 429 68.02 34.51 -15.68
N ALA A 430 67.32 33.41 -15.42
CA ALA A 430 67.38 32.21 -16.25
C ALA A 430 65.98 31.84 -16.72
N ASP A 431 65.80 31.78 -18.04
CA ASP A 431 64.53 31.58 -18.70
C ASP A 431 64.55 30.29 -19.55
N ALA A 432 63.78 29.29 -19.13
CA ALA A 432 63.52 28.02 -19.80
C ALA A 432 62.02 27.82 -20.07
N THR A 433 61.27 28.91 -20.14
CA THR A 433 59.81 28.91 -20.13
C THR A 433 59.20 28.48 -21.46
N LEU A 434 58.06 27.78 -21.41
CA LEU A 434 57.28 27.38 -22.58
C LEU A 434 56.42 28.52 -23.11
N LYS A 435 56.28 28.66 -24.43
CA LYS A 435 55.51 29.71 -25.12
C LYS A 435 54.37 29.11 -25.95
N HIS A 436 53.49 29.96 -26.48
CA HIS A 436 52.38 29.54 -27.34
C HIS A 436 52.84 28.71 -28.55
N VAL A 437 54.02 29.03 -29.11
CA VAL A 437 54.62 28.30 -30.25
C VAL A 437 55.07 26.87 -29.93
N ASP A 438 55.22 26.52 -28.65
CA ASP A 438 55.66 25.19 -28.22
C ASP A 438 54.49 24.21 -28.06
N VAL A 439 53.25 24.69 -28.20
CA VAL A 439 52.02 23.93 -27.95
C VAL A 439 51.42 23.42 -29.25
N THR A 440 51.06 22.14 -29.29
CA THR A 440 50.45 21.51 -30.46
C THR A 440 48.93 21.44 -30.39
N ASP A 441 48.37 21.35 -29.18
CA ASP A 441 46.93 21.27 -28.93
C ASP A 441 46.50 22.27 -27.87
N TRP A 442 45.35 22.90 -28.07
CA TRP A 442 44.83 23.95 -27.19
C TRP A 442 43.44 23.61 -26.66
N THR A 443 43.29 23.75 -25.34
CA THR A 443 41.99 23.93 -24.69
C THR A 443 41.83 25.41 -24.36
N VAL A 444 40.99 26.09 -25.12
CA VAL A 444 40.70 27.52 -24.93
C VAL A 444 39.27 27.66 -24.44
N ILE A 445 39.11 28.25 -23.26
CA ILE A 445 37.83 28.34 -22.55
C ILE A 445 37.29 29.76 -22.57
#